data_AF-A0A920PZ63-F1
#
_entry.id   AF-A0A920PZ63-F1
#
_cell.length_a   1.000
_cell.length_b   1.000
_cell.length_c   1.000
_cell.angle_alpha   90.00
_cell.angle_beta   90.00
_cell.angle_gamma   90.00
#
_symmetry.space_group_name_H-M   'P 1'
#
loop_
_entity.id
_entity.type
_entity.pdbx_description
1 polymer ?
#
loop_
_entity_poly.entity_id
_entity_poly.type
_entity_poly.pdbx_seq_one_letter_code
_entity_poly.pdbx_strand_id
1 'polypeptide(L)'
;MRYVSTRGAAPVLDFGDTLLAGLADDGGLYVPESWPALAAGGRGDYVETAVEVMLPFVAGSITEDDFAAMVADAYTAFDAPDVTPLVELSDGVHLLELFHGPTLAFKDVALQLVGRLFDHELSRRGERVTIVGATSGDTGSAAIEACRDRDVVDIVILHPAGRVSDVQRRQMTTVDSVNVHNVAIDGTFDDCQDLVKAMFADVAFRDEVRLSAVNSINWARVMAQIVYYVVAAERLGGRHAPVAFSVPTGNFGNVFAGHVARFWARLGRAPTGGGQ
;
A
#
# COMPACT_ATOMS: atom_id res chain seq x y z
N MET A 1 -3.26 13.87 11.77
CA MET A 1 -3.31 14.10 10.31
C MET A 1 -4.76 14.10 9.86
N ARG A 2 -5.12 14.90 8.85
CA ARG A 2 -6.47 14.95 8.26
C ARG A 2 -6.38 14.70 6.76
N TYR A 3 -7.44 14.13 6.19
CA TYR A 3 -7.51 13.72 4.80
C TYR A 3 -8.73 14.33 4.11
N VAL A 4 -8.52 14.85 2.90
CA VAL A 4 -9.55 15.49 2.08
C VAL A 4 -9.70 14.74 0.76
N SER A 5 -10.91 14.75 0.20
CA SER A 5 -11.11 14.24 -1.16
C SER A 5 -10.53 15.20 -2.18
N THR A 6 -9.90 14.65 -3.22
CA THR A 6 -9.45 15.42 -4.40
C THR A 6 -10.58 16.12 -5.16
N ARG A 7 -11.85 15.79 -4.89
CA ARG A 7 -13.03 16.44 -5.48
C ARG A 7 -13.71 17.45 -4.53
N GLY A 8 -13.27 17.51 -3.28
CA GLY A 8 -13.64 18.57 -2.32
C GLY A 8 -15.06 18.52 -1.77
N ALA A 9 -15.84 17.47 -2.05
CA ALA A 9 -17.24 17.35 -1.64
C ALA A 9 -17.51 16.18 -0.67
N ALA A 10 -16.49 15.41 -0.30
CA ALA A 10 -16.58 14.36 0.71
C ALA A 10 -16.16 14.85 2.12
N PRO A 11 -16.60 14.16 3.19
CA PRO A 11 -16.16 14.48 4.56
C PRO A 11 -14.64 14.43 4.71
N VAL A 12 -14.12 15.33 5.56
CA VAL A 12 -12.72 15.28 5.99
C VAL A 12 -12.57 14.17 7.01
N LEU A 13 -11.61 13.27 6.81
CA LEU A 13 -11.39 12.07 7.62
C LEU A 13 -10.07 12.14 8.40
N ASP A 14 -9.95 11.32 9.43
CA ASP A 14 -8.64 10.97 10.00
C ASP A 14 -8.00 9.80 9.23
N PHE A 15 -6.83 9.30 9.68
CA PHE A 15 -6.18 8.20 8.96
C PHE A 15 -6.96 6.90 9.04
N GLY A 16 -7.52 6.55 10.20
CA GLY A 16 -8.26 5.30 10.40
C GLY A 16 -9.51 5.23 9.51
N ASP A 17 -10.28 6.32 9.46
CA ASP A 17 -11.44 6.41 8.57
C ASP A 17 -11.03 6.39 7.09
N THR A 18 -9.94 7.09 6.74
CA THR A 18 -9.41 7.09 5.36
C THR A 18 -8.95 5.70 4.92
N LEU A 19 -8.31 4.97 5.82
CA LEU A 19 -7.83 3.61 5.60
C LEU A 19 -8.99 2.68 5.24
N LEU A 20 -10.10 2.76 5.98
CA LEU A 20 -11.27 1.89 5.81
C LEU A 20 -12.19 2.33 4.66
N ALA A 21 -12.31 3.63 4.40
CA ALA A 21 -13.15 4.16 3.32
C ALA A 21 -12.62 3.80 1.93
N GLY A 22 -11.30 3.92 1.72
CA GLY A 22 -10.65 3.68 0.43
C GLY A 22 -10.97 4.76 -0.63
N LEU A 23 -12.20 4.78 -1.16
CA LEU A 23 -12.72 5.81 -2.08
C LEU A 23 -13.58 6.81 -1.31
N ALA A 24 -13.48 8.10 -1.67
CA ALA A 24 -14.34 9.12 -1.08
C ALA A 24 -15.76 9.06 -1.67
N ASP A 25 -16.77 9.46 -0.88
CA ASP A 25 -18.19 9.40 -1.27
C ASP A 25 -18.53 10.24 -2.52
N ASP A 26 -17.73 11.27 -2.81
CA ASP A 26 -17.85 12.10 -4.02
C ASP A 26 -17.15 11.49 -5.26
N GLY A 27 -16.64 10.25 -5.12
CA GLY A 27 -15.85 9.52 -6.12
C GLY A 27 -14.42 10.05 -6.29
N GLY A 28 -13.96 10.94 -5.40
CA GLY A 28 -12.58 11.39 -5.33
C GLY A 28 -11.68 10.44 -4.55
N LEU A 29 -10.39 10.78 -4.49
CA LEU A 29 -9.40 10.03 -3.71
C LEU A 29 -9.04 10.82 -2.46
N TYR A 30 -8.84 10.13 -1.33
CA TYR A 30 -8.34 10.78 -0.13
C TYR A 30 -6.83 11.04 -0.23
N VAL A 31 -6.44 12.28 0.06
CA VAL A 31 -5.04 12.72 0.18
C VAL A 31 -4.87 13.55 1.46
N PRO A 32 -3.66 13.66 2.01
CA PRO A 32 -3.41 14.52 3.16
C PRO A 32 -3.87 15.95 2.89
N GLU A 33 -4.58 16.56 3.85
CA GLU A 33 -4.99 17.97 3.79
C GLU A 33 -3.78 18.90 3.68
N SER A 34 -2.67 18.50 4.31
CA SER A 34 -1.36 19.13 4.16
C SER A 34 -0.27 18.06 4.06
N TRP A 35 0.75 18.35 3.26
CA TRP A 35 1.91 17.47 3.14
C TRP A 35 2.82 17.66 4.35
N PRO A 36 3.03 16.63 5.19
CA PRO A 36 3.92 16.76 6.33
C PRO A 36 5.36 16.99 5.85
N ALA A 37 6.12 17.73 6.66
CA ALA A 37 7.57 17.74 6.50
C ALA A 37 8.08 16.33 6.81
N LEU A 38 8.60 15.64 5.80
CA LEU A 38 9.19 14.33 5.97
C LEU A 38 10.50 14.50 6.74
N ALA A 39 10.73 13.68 7.77
CA ALA A 39 11.99 13.68 8.50
C ALA A 39 13.17 13.53 7.54
N ALA A 40 14.38 13.91 7.96
CA ALA A 40 15.59 13.60 7.19
C ALA A 40 15.91 12.08 7.23
N GLY A 41 14.91 11.22 7.04
CA GLY A 41 15.03 9.77 7.10
C GLY A 41 15.83 9.19 5.94
N GLY A 42 15.88 7.85 5.88
CA GLY A 42 16.70 7.10 4.93
C GLY A 42 18.10 6.75 5.43
N ARG A 43 18.50 7.24 6.61
CA ARG A 43 19.83 7.00 7.21
C ARG A 43 19.91 5.71 8.02
N GLY A 44 18.77 5.24 8.51
CA GLY A 44 18.64 3.97 9.23
C GLY A 44 18.41 2.80 8.29
N ASP A 45 18.03 1.66 8.86
CA ASP A 45 17.56 0.53 8.06
C ASP A 45 16.18 0.82 7.40
N TYR A 46 15.66 -0.14 6.63
CA TYR A 46 14.40 0.04 5.92
C TYR A 46 13.21 0.24 6.87
N VAL A 47 13.18 -0.49 8.00
CA VAL A 47 12.09 -0.46 8.98
C VAL A 47 12.09 0.87 9.73
N GLU A 48 13.25 1.30 10.21
CA GLU A 48 13.42 2.61 10.86
C GLU A 48 13.00 3.74 9.91
N THR A 49 13.50 3.70 8.66
CA THR A 49 13.12 4.69 7.64
C THR A 49 11.62 4.65 7.34
N ALA A 50 11.02 3.46 7.30
CA ALA A 50 9.59 3.30 7.08
C ALA A 50 8.77 3.99 8.18
N VAL A 51 9.13 3.79 9.45
CA VAL A 51 8.49 4.48 10.58
C VAL A 51 8.67 5.98 10.46
N GLU A 52 9.90 6.48 10.30
CA GLU A 52 10.18 7.92 10.21
C GLU A 52 9.41 8.63 9.07
N VAL A 53 9.34 7.99 7.90
CA VAL A 53 8.68 8.55 6.71
C VAL A 53 7.16 8.52 6.84
N MET A 54 6.61 7.46 7.44
CA MET A 54 5.16 7.26 7.46
C MET A 54 4.46 7.80 8.72
N LEU A 55 5.16 7.89 9.85
CA LEU A 55 4.57 8.31 11.14
C LEU A 55 3.78 9.64 11.06
N PRO A 56 4.24 10.69 10.35
CA PRO A 56 3.48 11.94 10.23
C PRO A 56 2.11 11.77 9.56
N PHE A 57 1.93 10.77 8.69
CA PHE A 57 0.68 10.52 7.99
C PHE A 57 -0.36 9.79 8.86
N VAL A 58 0.09 9.03 9.85
CA VAL A 58 -0.80 8.29 10.78
C VAL A 58 -0.99 9.00 12.12
N ALA A 59 -0.29 10.12 12.33
CA ALA A 59 -0.28 10.86 13.59
C ALA A 59 -1.69 11.21 14.08
N GLY A 60 -1.98 10.85 15.33
CA GLY A 60 -3.27 11.07 15.99
C GLY A 60 -4.30 9.94 15.79
N SER A 61 -4.06 9.01 14.86
CA SER A 61 -4.91 7.81 14.69
C SER A 61 -4.27 6.55 15.25
N ILE A 62 -2.95 6.41 15.15
CA ILE A 62 -2.18 5.26 15.65
C ILE A 62 -1.01 5.77 16.51
N THR A 63 -0.72 5.08 17.62
CA THR A 63 0.45 5.42 18.46
C THR A 63 1.75 5.08 17.73
N GLU A 64 2.84 5.76 18.09
CA GLU A 64 4.15 5.47 17.49
C GLU A 64 4.59 4.03 17.76
N ASP A 65 4.41 3.54 18.99
CA ASP A 65 4.77 2.17 19.39
C ASP A 65 3.98 1.11 18.61
N ASP A 66 2.65 1.27 18.50
CA ASP A 66 1.81 0.34 17.73
C ASP A 66 2.18 0.37 16.24
N PHE A 67 2.40 1.57 15.70
CA PHE A 67 2.78 1.72 14.30
C PHE A 67 4.14 1.09 14.00
N ALA A 68 5.14 1.35 14.84
CA ALA A 68 6.48 0.78 14.70
C ALA A 68 6.45 -0.76 14.79
N ALA A 69 5.67 -1.31 15.73
CA ALA A 69 5.48 -2.76 15.85
C ALA A 69 4.87 -3.37 14.58
N MET A 70 3.82 -2.75 14.03
CA MET A 70 3.19 -3.22 12.79
C MET A 70 4.12 -3.11 11.58
N VAL A 71 4.93 -2.04 11.49
CA VAL A 71 5.90 -1.84 10.40
C VAL A 71 7.01 -2.90 10.48
N ALA A 72 7.56 -3.15 11.66
CA ALA A 72 8.57 -4.18 11.86
C ALA A 72 8.01 -5.57 11.49
N ASP A 73 6.82 -5.91 11.97
CA ASP A 73 6.18 -7.19 11.67
C ASP A 73 5.89 -7.33 10.16
N ALA A 74 5.43 -6.27 9.49
CA ALA A 74 5.15 -6.28 8.05
C ALA A 74 6.32 -6.71 7.19
N TYR A 75 7.51 -6.19 7.50
CA TYR A 75 8.68 -6.39 6.66
C TYR A 75 9.50 -7.63 7.03
N THR A 76 9.11 -8.39 8.07
CA THR A 76 9.66 -9.73 8.33
C THR A 76 9.29 -10.74 7.24
N ALA A 77 8.22 -10.48 6.48
CA ALA A 77 7.76 -11.33 5.38
C ALA A 77 8.64 -11.26 4.11
N PHE A 78 9.73 -10.49 4.15
CA PHE A 78 10.62 -10.28 3.01
C PHE A 78 11.90 -11.10 3.18
N ASP A 79 12.31 -11.80 2.12
CA ASP A 79 13.51 -12.64 2.13
C ASP A 79 14.81 -11.82 2.10
N ALA A 80 14.72 -10.55 1.70
CA ALA A 80 15.86 -9.64 1.65
C ALA A 80 15.96 -8.81 2.96
N PRO A 81 17.11 -8.80 3.66
CA PRO A 81 17.29 -7.99 4.88
C PRO A 81 17.05 -6.48 4.67
N ASP A 82 17.34 -6.00 3.45
CA ASP A 82 17.11 -4.61 3.05
C ASP A 82 15.68 -4.31 2.61
N VAL A 83 14.80 -5.33 2.54
CA VAL A 83 13.43 -5.32 2.00
C VAL A 83 13.36 -5.00 0.50
N THR A 84 14.04 -3.94 0.07
CA THR A 84 14.10 -3.41 -1.30
C THR A 84 15.55 -3.17 -1.75
N PRO A 85 16.35 -4.23 -2.00
CA PRO A 85 17.74 -4.08 -2.38
C PRO A 85 17.90 -3.33 -3.71
N LEU A 86 19.01 -2.60 -3.81
CA LEU A 86 19.37 -1.83 -4.99
C LEU A 86 20.58 -2.50 -5.66
N VAL A 87 20.41 -2.95 -6.90
CA VAL A 87 21.43 -3.66 -7.66
C VAL A 87 21.89 -2.80 -8.82
N GLU A 88 23.18 -2.52 -8.93
CA GLU A 88 23.73 -1.84 -10.11
C GLU A 88 23.72 -2.79 -11.33
N LEU A 89 23.13 -2.35 -12.44
CA LEU A 89 23.10 -3.09 -13.69
C LEU A 89 24.29 -2.70 -14.58
N SER A 90 24.48 -1.40 -14.79
CA SER A 90 25.55 -0.83 -15.62
C SER A 90 25.55 0.70 -15.55
N ASP A 91 26.72 1.34 -15.58
CA ASP A 91 26.88 2.78 -15.82
C ASP A 91 25.97 3.69 -14.96
N GLY A 92 25.83 3.38 -13.66
CA GLY A 92 24.96 4.14 -12.76
C GLY A 92 23.46 3.88 -12.93
N VAL A 93 23.06 2.95 -13.81
CA VAL A 93 21.72 2.39 -13.90
C VAL A 93 21.57 1.31 -12.84
N HIS A 94 20.58 1.48 -11.96
CA HIS A 94 20.30 0.57 -10.87
C HIS A 94 18.90 -0.02 -11.01
N LEU A 95 18.75 -1.28 -10.64
CA LEU A 95 17.48 -1.95 -10.43
C LEU A 95 17.13 -1.90 -8.94
N LEU A 96 15.99 -1.29 -8.62
CA LEU A 96 15.39 -1.40 -7.29
C LEU A 96 14.50 -2.64 -7.27
N GLU A 97 14.95 -3.68 -6.56
CA GLU A 97 14.25 -4.95 -6.51
C GLU A 97 13.13 -4.88 -5.47
N LEU A 98 11.88 -4.83 -5.94
CA LEU A 98 10.69 -4.75 -5.10
C LEU A 98 9.94 -6.09 -4.98
N PHE A 99 10.59 -7.20 -5.31
CA PHE A 99 9.96 -8.52 -5.48
C PHE A 99 10.43 -9.55 -4.45
N HIS A 100 11.00 -9.12 -3.32
CA HIS A 100 11.46 -10.02 -2.26
C HIS A 100 10.39 -10.31 -1.19
N GLY A 101 9.16 -9.85 -1.42
CA GLY A 101 8.02 -10.14 -0.56
C GLY A 101 7.38 -11.51 -0.86
N PRO A 102 6.37 -11.91 -0.09
CA PRO A 102 5.82 -13.27 -0.11
C PRO A 102 5.18 -13.66 -1.45
N THR A 103 4.83 -12.70 -2.30
CA THR A 103 4.19 -12.96 -3.59
C THR A 103 5.06 -12.60 -4.79
N LEU A 104 6.31 -12.21 -4.54
CA LEU A 104 7.30 -11.86 -5.56
C LEU A 104 6.90 -10.65 -6.40
N ALA A 105 6.17 -9.70 -5.81
CA ALA A 105 5.69 -8.51 -6.50
C ALA A 105 5.77 -7.26 -5.61
N PHE A 106 6.00 -6.09 -6.24
CA PHE A 106 6.11 -4.80 -5.53
C PHE A 106 4.88 -4.41 -4.70
N LYS A 107 3.73 -5.04 -4.96
CA LYS A 107 2.50 -4.82 -4.20
C LYS A 107 2.65 -5.28 -2.75
N ASP A 108 3.51 -6.26 -2.49
CA ASP A 108 3.80 -6.77 -1.15
C ASP A 108 4.28 -5.65 -0.22
N VAL A 109 5.14 -4.74 -0.71
CA VAL A 109 5.72 -3.65 0.10
C VAL A 109 4.64 -2.80 0.75
N ALA A 110 3.54 -2.56 0.01
CA ALA A 110 2.40 -1.84 0.54
C ALA A 110 1.42 -2.74 1.29
N LEU A 111 1.02 -3.85 0.68
CA LEU A 111 -0.13 -4.62 1.17
C LEU A 111 0.17 -5.34 2.48
N GLN A 112 1.42 -5.79 2.71
CA GLN A 112 1.79 -6.41 3.98
C GLN A 112 1.58 -5.49 5.19
N LEU A 113 1.86 -4.19 5.02
CA LEU A 113 1.56 -3.20 6.06
C LEU A 113 0.06 -2.88 6.11
N VAL A 114 -0.59 -2.70 4.96
CA VAL A 114 -2.03 -2.35 4.91
C VAL A 114 -2.90 -3.40 5.59
N GLY A 115 -2.60 -4.70 5.42
CA GLY A 115 -3.33 -5.76 6.12
C GLY A 115 -3.30 -5.59 7.65
N ARG A 116 -2.13 -5.26 8.20
CA ARG A 116 -1.93 -5.02 9.65
C ARG A 116 -2.65 -3.77 10.13
N LEU A 117 -2.60 -2.70 9.33
CA LEU A 117 -3.31 -1.46 9.63
C LEU A 117 -4.83 -1.68 9.66
N PHE A 118 -5.37 -2.45 8.71
CA PHE A 118 -6.78 -2.83 8.68
C PHE A 118 -7.15 -3.62 9.94
N ASP A 119 -6.36 -4.64 10.26
CA ASP A 119 -6.57 -5.49 11.44
C ASP A 119 -6.59 -4.70 12.74
N HIS A 120 -5.60 -3.82 12.92
CA HIS A 120 -5.50 -2.95 14.08
C HIS A 120 -6.72 -2.04 14.19
N GLU A 121 -7.06 -1.34 13.11
CA GLU A 121 -8.13 -0.34 13.14
C GLU A 121 -9.51 -0.98 13.31
N LEU A 122 -9.77 -2.12 12.66
CA LEU A 122 -11.04 -2.85 12.81
C LEU A 122 -11.16 -3.50 14.18
N SER A 123 -10.09 -4.09 14.71
CA SER A 123 -10.08 -4.67 16.06
C SER A 123 -10.32 -3.60 17.11
N ARG A 124 -9.70 -2.41 16.97
CA ARG A 124 -9.93 -1.26 17.83
C ARG A 124 -11.38 -0.79 17.84
N ARG A 125 -12.08 -0.90 16.70
CA ARG A 125 -13.50 -0.54 16.55
C ARG A 125 -14.47 -1.67 16.95
N GLY A 126 -13.99 -2.91 17.12
CA GLY A 126 -14.85 -4.08 17.28
C GLY A 126 -15.63 -4.41 16.02
N GLU A 127 -15.08 -4.07 14.85
CA GLU A 127 -15.70 -4.22 13.54
C GLU A 127 -15.08 -5.39 12.76
N ARG A 128 -15.76 -5.79 11.68
CA ARG A 128 -15.28 -6.78 10.70
C ARG A 128 -15.62 -6.30 9.30
N VAL A 129 -14.82 -6.68 8.30
CA VAL A 129 -15.10 -6.36 6.89
C VAL A 129 -14.92 -7.57 5.99
N THR A 130 -15.67 -7.56 4.88
CA THR A 130 -15.44 -8.46 3.75
C THR A 130 -14.75 -7.68 2.63
N ILE A 131 -13.48 -7.96 2.39
CA ILE A 131 -12.73 -7.39 1.27
C ILE A 131 -13.04 -8.18 0.02
N VAL A 132 -13.54 -7.52 -1.02
CA VAL A 132 -13.76 -8.15 -2.33
C VAL A 132 -12.95 -7.45 -3.41
N GLY A 133 -12.26 -8.25 -4.22
CA GLY A 133 -11.41 -7.75 -5.29
C GLY A 133 -11.46 -8.63 -6.54
N ALA A 134 -11.15 -8.01 -7.68
CA ALA A 134 -10.89 -8.72 -8.93
C ALA A 134 -9.40 -8.62 -9.28
N THR A 135 -8.83 -9.70 -9.82
CA THR A 135 -7.42 -9.73 -10.19
C THR A 135 -7.19 -10.45 -11.52
N SER A 136 -6.14 -10.02 -12.24
CA SER A 136 -5.54 -10.75 -13.35
C SER A 136 -4.34 -11.61 -12.90
N GLY A 137 -4.01 -11.62 -11.60
CA GLY A 137 -2.94 -12.40 -11.00
C GLY A 137 -2.37 -11.76 -9.74
N ASP A 138 -1.24 -11.07 -9.89
CA ASP A 138 -0.35 -10.61 -8.81
C ASP A 138 -1.02 -9.81 -7.67
N THR A 139 -1.99 -8.95 -8.00
CA THR A 139 -2.67 -8.10 -7.01
C THR A 139 -3.49 -8.93 -6.02
N GLY A 140 -4.10 -10.01 -6.51
CA GLY A 140 -4.87 -10.93 -5.68
C GLY A 140 -3.99 -11.69 -4.71
N SER A 141 -2.84 -12.22 -5.19
CA SER A 141 -1.87 -12.89 -4.33
C SER A 141 -1.45 -11.99 -3.18
N ALA A 142 -0.99 -10.77 -3.48
CA ALA A 142 -0.48 -9.85 -2.47
C ALA A 142 -1.56 -9.39 -1.47
N ALA A 143 -2.82 -9.25 -1.92
CA ALA A 143 -3.94 -8.93 -1.05
C ALA A 143 -4.32 -10.11 -0.13
N ILE A 144 -4.31 -11.34 -0.66
CA ILE A 144 -4.55 -12.57 0.11
C ILE A 144 -3.48 -12.72 1.20
N GLU A 145 -2.20 -12.66 0.84
CA GLU A 145 -1.12 -12.78 1.84
C GLU A 145 -1.14 -11.65 2.87
N ALA A 146 -1.64 -10.46 2.53
CA ALA A 146 -1.81 -9.39 3.50
C ALA A 146 -2.96 -9.63 4.49
N CYS A 147 -4.03 -10.33 4.05
CA CYS A 147 -5.27 -10.47 4.80
C CYS A 147 -5.46 -11.85 5.44
N ARG A 148 -4.69 -12.87 5.04
CA ARG A 148 -4.76 -14.22 5.61
C ARG A 148 -4.60 -14.19 7.13
N ASP A 149 -5.28 -15.12 7.79
CA ASP A 149 -5.14 -15.36 9.24
C ASP A 149 -5.50 -14.13 10.09
N ARG A 150 -6.34 -13.24 9.57
CA ARG A 150 -6.86 -12.05 10.27
C ARG A 150 -8.29 -12.28 10.65
N ASP A 151 -8.54 -12.33 11.96
CA ASP A 151 -9.86 -12.64 12.46
C ASP A 151 -10.90 -11.66 11.94
N VAL A 152 -10.62 -10.36 11.90
CA VAL A 152 -11.61 -9.32 11.57
C VAL A 152 -11.78 -9.04 10.07
N VAL A 153 -11.12 -9.81 9.21
CA VAL A 153 -11.15 -9.63 7.75
C VAL A 153 -11.50 -10.94 7.08
N ASP A 154 -12.51 -10.93 6.22
CA ASP A 154 -12.73 -11.96 5.22
C ASP A 154 -12.30 -11.42 3.85
N ILE A 155 -11.60 -12.21 3.03
CA ILE A 155 -11.14 -11.77 1.70
C ILE A 155 -11.66 -12.68 0.59
N VAL A 156 -12.33 -12.11 -0.40
CA VAL A 156 -12.83 -12.80 -1.60
C VAL A 156 -12.17 -12.23 -2.85
N ILE A 157 -11.38 -13.05 -3.53
CA ILE A 157 -10.70 -12.68 -4.77
C ILE A 157 -11.34 -13.40 -5.96
N LEU A 158 -11.90 -12.60 -6.87
CA LEU A 158 -12.41 -13.02 -8.17
C LEU A 158 -11.26 -13.02 -9.18
N HIS A 159 -11.06 -14.13 -9.88
CA HIS A 159 -10.09 -14.21 -10.97
C HIS A 159 -10.67 -14.98 -12.16
N PRO A 160 -10.30 -14.63 -13.40
CA PRO A 160 -10.82 -15.34 -14.57
C PRO A 160 -10.22 -16.74 -14.69
N ALA A 161 -11.08 -17.74 -14.76
CA ALA A 161 -10.72 -19.15 -14.86
C ALA A 161 -9.83 -19.40 -16.09
N GLY A 162 -8.67 -20.05 -15.88
CA GLY A 162 -7.74 -20.39 -16.96
C GLY A 162 -7.02 -19.20 -17.63
N ARG A 163 -7.18 -17.98 -17.10
CA ARG A 163 -6.57 -16.75 -17.68
C ARG A 163 -5.54 -16.07 -16.76
N VAL A 164 -5.19 -16.72 -15.66
CA VAL A 164 -4.11 -16.31 -14.75
C VAL A 164 -2.95 -17.30 -14.88
N SER A 165 -1.70 -16.83 -14.76
CA SER A 165 -0.55 -17.74 -14.79
C SER A 165 -0.62 -18.78 -13.67
N ASP A 166 -0.07 -19.98 -13.89
CA ASP A 166 -0.15 -21.05 -12.90
C ASP A 166 0.53 -20.70 -11.57
N VAL A 167 1.61 -19.92 -11.60
CA VAL A 167 2.30 -19.45 -10.39
C VAL A 167 1.38 -18.53 -9.58
N GLN A 168 0.79 -17.52 -10.21
CA GLN A 168 -0.11 -16.58 -9.55
C GLN A 168 -1.39 -17.27 -9.08
N ARG A 169 -1.96 -18.18 -9.87
CA ARG A 169 -3.12 -18.97 -9.47
C ARG A 169 -2.82 -19.78 -8.21
N ARG A 170 -1.68 -20.49 -8.16
CA ARG A 170 -1.28 -21.26 -6.98
C ARG A 170 -1.07 -20.36 -5.76
N GLN A 171 -0.36 -19.24 -5.91
CA GLN A 171 -0.21 -18.26 -4.82
C GLN A 171 -1.55 -17.81 -4.23
N MET A 172 -2.61 -17.75 -5.03
CA MET A 172 -3.94 -17.37 -4.54
C MET A 172 -4.78 -18.56 -4.01
N THR A 173 -4.68 -19.74 -4.62
CA THR A 173 -5.61 -20.85 -4.36
C THR A 173 -5.06 -21.92 -3.42
N THR A 174 -3.79 -21.85 -3.01
CA THR A 174 -3.17 -22.82 -2.09
C THR A 174 -2.90 -22.25 -0.70
N VAL A 175 -3.45 -21.07 -0.38
CA VAL A 175 -3.37 -20.47 0.95
C VAL A 175 -4.34 -21.21 1.86
N ASP A 176 -3.81 -21.90 2.86
CA ASP A 176 -4.60 -22.65 3.85
C ASP A 176 -4.98 -21.72 5.01
N SER A 177 -5.99 -20.88 4.77
CA SER A 177 -6.52 -19.96 5.76
C SER A 177 -8.04 -19.84 5.62
N VAL A 178 -8.75 -19.86 6.75
CA VAL A 178 -10.22 -19.96 6.78
C VAL A 178 -10.92 -18.70 6.30
N ASN A 179 -10.26 -17.55 6.37
CA ASN A 179 -10.80 -16.25 5.98
C ASN A 179 -10.47 -15.87 4.52
N VAL A 180 -9.81 -16.78 3.78
CA VAL A 180 -9.42 -16.57 2.39
C VAL A 180 -10.34 -17.35 1.46
N HIS A 181 -10.96 -16.64 0.53
CA HIS A 181 -11.87 -17.20 -0.45
C HIS A 181 -11.42 -16.81 -1.86
N ASN A 182 -11.24 -17.82 -2.70
CA ASN A 182 -10.83 -17.62 -4.07
C ASN A 182 -11.89 -18.15 -5.03
N VAL A 183 -12.36 -17.29 -5.93
CA VAL A 183 -13.47 -17.59 -6.83
C VAL A 183 -13.00 -17.47 -8.28
N ALA A 184 -12.91 -18.62 -8.95
CA ALA A 184 -12.63 -18.67 -10.39
C ALA A 184 -13.91 -18.36 -11.18
N ILE A 185 -13.89 -17.28 -11.95
CA ILE A 185 -15.01 -16.83 -12.77
C ILE A 185 -14.84 -17.35 -14.19
N ASP A 186 -15.85 -18.03 -14.72
CA ASP A 186 -15.91 -18.42 -16.13
C ASP A 186 -16.19 -17.19 -16.99
N GLY A 187 -15.12 -16.48 -17.35
CA GLY A 187 -15.19 -15.18 -18.01
C GLY A 187 -13.82 -14.53 -18.19
N THR A 188 -13.85 -13.22 -18.39
CA THR A 188 -12.68 -12.35 -18.54
C THR A 188 -12.36 -11.61 -17.23
N PHE A 189 -11.23 -10.92 -17.20
CA PHE A 189 -10.92 -10.03 -16.08
C PHE A 189 -11.94 -8.88 -15.96
N ASP A 190 -12.45 -8.38 -17.09
CA ASP A 190 -13.46 -7.32 -17.11
C ASP A 190 -14.77 -7.81 -16.46
N ASP A 191 -15.18 -9.05 -16.72
CA ASP A 191 -16.34 -9.67 -16.06
C ASP A 191 -16.15 -9.73 -14.54
N CYS A 192 -14.96 -10.11 -14.06
CA CYS A 192 -14.65 -10.07 -12.63
C CYS A 192 -14.78 -8.64 -12.07
N GLN A 193 -14.28 -7.62 -12.79
CA GLN A 193 -14.39 -6.23 -12.35
C GLN A 193 -15.85 -5.76 -12.31
N ASP A 194 -16.66 -6.16 -13.29
CA ASP A 194 -18.07 -5.78 -13.35
C ASP A 194 -18.89 -6.43 -12.24
N LEU A 195 -18.58 -7.69 -11.87
CA LEU A 195 -19.15 -8.32 -10.68
C LEU A 195 -18.79 -7.57 -9.39
N VAL A 196 -17.53 -7.14 -9.24
CA VAL A 196 -17.13 -6.29 -8.10
C VAL A 196 -17.92 -4.99 -8.07
N LYS A 197 -18.00 -4.27 -9.20
CA LYS A 197 -18.76 -3.02 -9.30
C LYS A 197 -20.25 -3.23 -8.97
N ALA A 198 -20.85 -4.33 -9.45
CA ALA A 198 -22.23 -4.66 -9.16
C ALA A 198 -22.46 -4.89 -7.66
N MET A 199 -21.57 -5.64 -6.99
CA MET A 199 -21.61 -5.80 -5.53
C MET A 199 -21.49 -4.45 -4.80
N PHE A 200 -20.66 -3.53 -5.30
CA PHE A 200 -20.52 -2.19 -4.70
C PHE A 200 -21.71 -1.26 -4.99
N ALA A 201 -22.47 -1.49 -6.05
CA ALA A 201 -23.67 -0.73 -6.38
C ALA A 201 -24.89 -1.18 -5.56
N ASP A 202 -24.90 -2.41 -5.05
CA ASP A 202 -25.93 -2.93 -4.17
C ASP A 202 -25.66 -2.52 -2.71
N VAL A 203 -26.31 -1.44 -2.28
CA VAL A 203 -26.17 -0.87 -0.93
C VAL A 203 -26.62 -1.85 0.15
N ALA A 204 -27.72 -2.58 -0.08
CA ALA A 204 -28.24 -3.52 0.92
C ALA A 204 -27.26 -4.68 1.13
N PHE A 205 -26.73 -5.24 0.03
CA PHE A 205 -25.71 -6.28 0.10
C PHE A 205 -24.42 -5.77 0.75
N ARG A 206 -23.95 -4.57 0.38
CA ARG A 206 -22.77 -3.95 0.98
C ARG A 206 -22.86 -3.84 2.49
N ASP A 207 -24.00 -3.36 2.99
CA ASP A 207 -24.21 -3.15 4.42
C ASP A 207 -24.35 -4.49 5.16
N GLU A 208 -25.02 -5.47 4.55
CA GLU A 208 -25.19 -6.82 5.09
C GLU A 208 -23.85 -7.53 5.32
N VAL A 209 -22.96 -7.52 4.30
CA VAL A 209 -21.67 -8.23 4.35
C VAL A 209 -20.51 -7.34 4.80
N ARG A 210 -20.77 -6.07 5.11
CA ARG A 210 -19.75 -5.05 5.46
C ARG A 210 -18.65 -4.99 4.39
N LEU A 211 -19.09 -4.82 3.16
CA LEU A 211 -18.24 -4.88 1.98
C LEU A 211 -17.23 -3.72 1.96
N SER A 212 -15.95 -4.05 1.84
CA SER A 212 -14.86 -3.10 1.68
C SER A 212 -13.99 -3.47 0.48
N ALA A 213 -13.21 -2.51 -0.02
CA ALA A 213 -12.27 -2.71 -1.12
C ALA A 213 -10.85 -2.37 -0.70
N VAL A 214 -9.93 -3.30 -0.91
CA VAL A 214 -8.48 -3.01 -0.93
C VAL A 214 -8.05 -2.82 -2.37
N ASN A 215 -8.25 -1.62 -2.88
CA ASN A 215 -7.98 -1.24 -4.27
C ASN A 215 -6.72 -0.38 -4.37
N SER A 216 -6.25 -0.10 -5.60
CA SER A 216 -4.99 0.63 -5.84
C SER A 216 -5.03 2.12 -5.47
N ILE A 217 -6.18 2.61 -5.03
CA ILE A 217 -6.41 4.01 -4.69
C ILE A 217 -6.35 4.28 -3.18
N ASN A 218 -6.27 3.23 -2.34
CA ASN A 218 -6.16 3.38 -0.90
C ASN A 218 -4.88 4.16 -0.54
N TRP A 219 -5.04 5.22 0.25
CA TRP A 219 -3.93 6.11 0.62
C TRP A 219 -2.78 5.37 1.32
N ALA A 220 -3.07 4.43 2.21
CA ALA A 220 -2.05 3.69 2.94
C ALA A 220 -1.12 2.89 2.01
N ARG A 221 -1.61 2.46 0.85
CA ARG A 221 -0.77 1.81 -0.17
C ARG A 221 0.22 2.77 -0.80
N VAL A 222 -0.22 3.98 -1.15
CA VAL A 222 0.65 5.03 -1.69
C VAL A 222 1.67 5.44 -0.64
N MET A 223 1.24 5.65 0.60
CA MET A 223 2.08 6.03 1.74
C MET A 223 3.24 5.05 1.93
N ALA A 224 2.96 3.75 2.00
CA ALA A 224 4.00 2.72 2.15
C ALA A 224 5.01 2.70 0.98
N GLN A 225 4.56 3.05 -0.22
CA GLN A 225 5.41 3.10 -1.41
C GLN A 225 6.39 4.29 -1.40
N ILE A 226 6.17 5.32 -0.58
CA ILE A 226 7.09 6.47 -0.48
C ILE A 226 8.46 6.00 0.05
N VAL A 227 8.46 5.02 0.94
CA VAL A 227 9.64 4.59 1.70
C VAL A 227 10.78 4.14 0.79
N TYR A 228 10.53 3.25 -0.16
CA TYR A 228 11.59 2.72 -1.02
C TYR A 228 12.18 3.78 -1.96
N TYR A 229 11.43 4.84 -2.30
CA TYR A 229 12.01 5.99 -3.02
C TYR A 229 12.98 6.77 -2.14
N VAL A 230 12.62 7.00 -0.87
CA VAL A 230 13.49 7.68 0.10
C VAL A 230 14.76 6.86 0.34
N VAL A 231 14.62 5.56 0.60
CA VAL A 231 15.74 4.64 0.83
C VAL A 231 16.65 4.57 -0.39
N ALA A 232 16.10 4.33 -1.59
CA ALA A 232 16.89 4.25 -2.81
C ALA A 232 17.59 5.59 -3.13
N ALA A 233 16.88 6.72 -2.97
CA ALA A 233 17.48 8.03 -3.18
C ALA A 233 18.61 8.31 -2.20
N GLU A 234 18.46 7.97 -0.91
CA GLU A 234 19.55 8.14 0.07
C GLU A 234 20.76 7.29 -0.29
N ARG A 235 20.56 6.00 -0.60
CA ARG A 235 21.63 5.06 -0.98
C ARG A 235 22.40 5.52 -2.24
N LEU A 236 21.73 6.24 -3.14
CA LEU A 236 22.33 6.81 -4.35
C LEU A 236 22.88 8.23 -4.17
N GLY A 237 22.95 8.76 -2.95
CA GLY A 237 23.47 10.10 -2.69
C GLY A 237 22.53 11.24 -3.14
N GLY A 238 21.22 10.99 -3.10
CA GLY A 238 20.15 11.89 -3.53
C GLY A 238 20.13 13.29 -2.86
N ARG A 239 20.79 13.41 -1.71
CA ARG A 239 21.02 14.69 -1.04
C ARG A 239 22.01 15.59 -1.79
N HIS A 240 22.98 15.00 -2.48
CA HIS A 240 24.03 15.72 -3.21
C HIS A 240 23.68 15.91 -4.69
N ALA A 241 23.08 14.89 -5.32
CA ALA A 241 22.70 14.91 -6.73
C ALA A 241 21.26 14.44 -6.94
N PRO A 242 20.54 14.93 -7.96
CA PRO A 242 19.22 14.38 -8.30
C PRO A 242 19.32 12.90 -8.71
N VAL A 243 18.41 12.07 -8.19
CA VAL A 243 18.22 10.68 -8.64
C VAL A 243 16.98 10.63 -9.53
N ALA A 244 17.10 9.98 -10.69
CA ALA A 244 16.00 9.76 -11.61
C ALA A 244 15.45 8.34 -11.44
N PHE A 245 14.12 8.20 -11.43
CA PHE A 245 13.44 6.92 -11.36
C PHE A 245 12.65 6.69 -12.64
N SER A 246 12.79 5.50 -13.22
CA SER A 246 11.94 5.00 -14.31
C SER A 246 11.03 3.92 -13.75
N VAL A 247 9.71 4.10 -13.91
CA VAL A 247 8.71 3.27 -13.21
C VAL A 247 7.79 2.62 -14.25
N PRO A 248 7.77 1.28 -14.38
CA PRO A 248 6.78 0.61 -15.21
C PRO A 248 5.39 0.79 -14.56
N THR A 249 4.59 1.69 -15.13
CA THR A 249 3.38 2.19 -14.46
C THR A 249 2.08 1.65 -15.07
N GLY A 250 1.12 1.35 -14.20
CA GLY A 250 -0.28 1.11 -14.55
C GLY A 250 -1.14 2.23 -13.96
N ASN A 251 -1.78 1.97 -12.81
CA ASN A 251 -2.71 2.89 -12.12
C ASN A 251 -2.03 4.08 -11.38
N PHE A 252 -0.80 4.45 -11.75
CA PHE A 252 -0.09 5.65 -11.27
C PHE A 252 0.31 5.74 -9.78
N GLY A 253 -0.22 4.90 -8.88
CA GLY A 253 0.07 4.97 -7.43
C GLY A 253 1.56 4.92 -7.08
N ASN A 254 2.34 4.05 -7.74
CA ASN A 254 3.78 3.93 -7.53
C ASN A 254 4.52 5.23 -7.93
N VAL A 255 4.21 5.78 -9.11
CA VAL A 255 4.79 7.07 -9.56
C VAL A 255 4.38 8.22 -8.64
N PHE A 256 3.14 8.22 -8.18
CA PHE A 256 2.65 9.23 -7.24
C PHE A 256 3.38 9.17 -5.90
N ALA A 257 3.66 7.98 -5.37
CA ALA A 257 4.50 7.84 -4.18
C ALA A 257 5.91 8.43 -4.38
N GLY A 258 6.52 8.23 -5.55
CA GLY A 258 7.79 8.88 -5.91
C GLY A 258 7.68 10.40 -6.00
N HIS A 259 6.54 10.92 -6.50
CA HIS A 259 6.26 12.35 -6.47
C HIS A 259 6.19 12.90 -5.04
N VAL A 260 5.53 12.19 -4.13
CA VAL A 260 5.46 12.57 -2.71
C VAL A 260 6.84 12.49 -2.05
N ALA A 261 7.62 11.45 -2.34
CA ALA A 261 9.01 11.31 -1.85
C ALA A 261 9.91 12.48 -2.28
N ARG A 262 9.61 13.15 -3.39
CA ARG A 262 10.34 14.36 -3.78
C ARG A 262 10.22 15.50 -2.76
N PHE A 263 9.17 15.54 -1.94
CA PHE A 263 9.06 16.51 -0.85
C PHE A 263 10.10 16.29 0.24
N TRP A 264 10.48 15.04 0.51
CA TRP A 264 11.63 14.71 1.38
C TRP A 264 12.95 15.25 0.80
N ALA A 265 13.19 15.04 -0.50
CA ALA A 265 14.43 15.47 -1.15
C ALA A 265 14.64 17.00 -1.13
N ARG A 266 13.55 17.78 -0.99
CA ARG A 266 13.63 19.24 -0.86
C ARG A 266 14.07 19.68 0.54
N LEU A 267 13.75 18.92 1.58
CA LEU A 267 14.12 19.24 2.97
C LEU A 267 15.62 19.02 3.22
N GLY A 268 16.22 18.00 2.58
CA GLY A 268 17.67 17.78 2.62
C GLY A 268 18.50 18.78 1.80
N ARG A 269 17.86 19.62 0.98
CA ARG A 269 18.50 20.65 0.14
C ARG A 269 18.32 22.07 0.68
N ALA A 270 17.69 22.24 1.84
CA ALA A 270 17.71 23.53 2.51
C ALA A 270 19.19 23.94 2.68
N PRO A 271 19.62 25.11 2.15
CA PRO A 271 20.98 25.56 2.40
C PRO A 271 21.10 25.66 3.91
N THR A 272 22.04 24.91 4.49
CA THR A 272 22.52 25.20 5.83
C THR A 272 22.94 26.67 5.78
N GLY A 273 22.12 27.54 6.36
CA GLY A 273 22.34 28.98 6.35
C GLY A 273 23.69 29.27 6.98
N GLY A 274 24.69 29.46 6.12
CA GLY A 274 26.00 29.97 6.46
C GLY A 274 26.11 31.38 5.90
N GLY A 275 26.21 32.35 6.81
CA GLY A 275 26.72 33.70 6.54
C GLY A 275 25.69 34.74 6.09
N GLN A 276 25.24 35.59 7.00
CA GLN A 276 25.96 36.83 7.37
C GLN A 276 25.77 37.13 8.85
#